data_AF-A0A9P6D0D9-F1
#
_entry.id   AF-A0A9P6D0D9-F1
#
_cell.length_a   1.000
_cell.length_b   1.000
_cell.length_c   1.000
_cell.angle_alpha   90.00
_cell.angle_beta   90.00
_cell.angle_gamma   90.00
#
_symmetry.space_group_name_H-M   'P 1'
#
loop_
_entity.id
_entity.type
_entity.pdbx_description
1 polymer ?
#
loop_
_entity_poly.entity_id
_entity_poly.type
_entity_poly.pdbx_seq_one_letter_code
_entity_poly.pdbx_strand_id
1 'polypeptide(L)'
;MGRWTQYDEDEYRLPAGMKRVGYDADTGRYQYRDAAGHLYEGPEGSQFGELTRVGSAPITTSNEDDDDLEALPVRADGYQPLATDGITRHRYNIESPYRILFPFFLGIGVILLLVWRLVLSPGLSPPKPLCPEDTQSYLVQPGDNCWEIAHSHGCPWPEFQKLNSNINCDRLTPGAVVCLPGADSSI
;
A
#
# COMPACT_ATOMS: atom_id res chain seq x y z
N MET A 1 31.53 2.90 20.88
CA MET A 1 31.00 2.39 22.17
C MET A 1 31.13 3.51 23.17
N GLY A 2 30.01 4.17 23.51
CA GLY A 2 30.02 5.34 24.37
C GLY A 2 30.52 4.97 25.76
N ARG A 3 31.54 5.68 26.24
CA ARG A 3 32.07 5.57 27.61
C ARG A 3 31.07 6.27 28.54
N TRP A 4 29.96 5.60 28.86
CA TRP A 4 29.11 6.02 29.96
C TRP A 4 29.91 5.81 31.24
N THR A 5 30.34 6.91 31.85
CA THR A 5 31.00 6.84 33.15
C THR A 5 29.93 6.79 34.20
N GLN A 6 30.13 5.99 35.25
CA GLN A 6 29.23 5.94 36.42
C GLN A 6 29.02 7.32 37.09
N TYR A 7 29.84 8.32 36.73
CA TYR A 7 29.72 9.73 37.13
C TYR A 7 28.68 10.54 36.32
N ASP A 8 28.08 9.94 35.29
CA ASP A 8 26.96 10.50 34.52
C ASP A 8 25.58 10.11 35.10
N GLU A 9 25.55 9.26 36.12
CA GLU A 9 24.34 8.92 36.86
C GLU A 9 23.93 10.13 37.72
N ASP A 10 22.77 10.71 37.42
CA ASP A 10 22.25 11.91 38.10
C ASP A 10 22.10 11.73 39.62
N GLU A 11 22.12 10.48 40.09
CA GLU A 11 22.02 10.06 41.48
C GLU A 11 23.14 10.66 42.37
N TYR A 12 24.31 10.97 41.81
CA TYR A 12 25.40 11.65 42.53
C TYR A 12 25.31 13.18 42.52
N ARG A 13 24.44 13.75 41.68
CA ARG A 13 24.29 15.21 41.50
C ARG A 13 23.06 15.77 42.21
N LEU A 14 22.13 14.88 42.57
CA LEU A 14 20.86 15.23 43.17
C LEU A 14 20.87 15.00 44.69
N PRO A 15 20.08 15.76 45.46
CA PRO A 15 19.86 15.48 46.88
C PRO A 15 19.36 14.05 47.10
N ALA A 16 19.69 13.46 48.25
CA ALA A 16 19.30 12.09 48.59
C ALA A 16 17.77 11.89 48.47
N GLY A 17 17.35 10.87 47.71
CA GLY A 17 15.94 10.56 47.48
C GLY A 17 15.27 11.36 46.36
N MET A 18 16.05 12.09 45.55
CA MET A 18 15.55 12.84 44.41
C MET A 18 16.00 12.23 43.09
N LYS A 19 15.05 12.00 42.17
CA LYS A 19 15.32 11.36 40.87
C LYS A 19 14.82 12.22 39.72
N ARG A 20 15.60 12.33 38.64
CA ARG A 20 15.16 12.95 37.39
C ARG A 20 14.09 12.07 36.73
N VAL A 21 12.94 12.66 36.40
CA VAL A 21 11.78 11.96 35.83
C VAL A 21 11.42 12.43 34.42
N GLY A 22 11.97 13.56 33.96
CA GLY A 22 11.69 14.07 32.62
C GLY A 22 12.61 15.22 32.20
N TYR A 23 12.60 15.50 30.91
CA TYR A 23 13.18 16.69 30.30
C TYR A 23 12.15 17.26 29.34
N ASP A 24 11.77 18.52 29.57
CA ASP A 24 10.95 19.29 28.65
C ASP A 24 11.88 19.97 27.65
N ALA A 25 11.83 19.53 26.40
CA ALA A 25 12.68 20.04 25.33
C ALA A 25 12.29 21.44 24.85
N ASP A 26 11.02 21.82 25.01
CA ASP A 26 10.51 23.12 24.57
C ASP A 26 10.96 24.24 25.51
N THR A 27 10.97 23.95 26.82
CA THR A 27 11.43 24.90 27.85
C THR A 27 12.88 24.65 28.29
N GLY A 28 13.49 23.55 27.86
CA GLY A 28 14.85 23.19 28.25
C GLY A 28 15.02 22.92 29.74
N ARG A 29 13.98 22.37 30.40
CA ARG A 29 13.93 22.18 31.86
C ARG A 29 13.91 20.71 32.23
N TYR A 30 14.62 20.38 33.29
CA TYR A 30 14.59 19.06 33.91
C TYR A 30 13.54 19.00 35.00
N GLN A 31 12.80 17.89 35.00
CA GLN A 31 11.80 17.57 36.01
C GLN A 31 12.32 16.48 36.94
N TYR A 32 12.09 16.65 38.23
CA TYR A 32 12.58 15.79 39.30
C TYR A 32 11.44 15.39 40.22
N ARG A 33 11.57 14.23 40.88
CA ARG A 33 10.61 13.72 41.85
C ARG A 33 11.33 13.32 43.13
N ASP A 34 10.79 13.71 44.27
CA ASP A 34 11.29 13.28 45.59
C ASP A 34 10.74 11.89 45.99
N ALA A 35 11.25 11.35 47.10
CA ALA A 35 10.78 10.08 47.68
C ALA A 35 9.31 10.13 48.15
N ALA A 36 8.74 11.33 48.37
CA ALA A 36 7.35 11.53 48.73
C ALA A 36 6.42 11.68 47.50
N GLY A 37 6.97 11.67 46.29
CA GLY A 37 6.24 11.79 45.03
C GLY A 37 5.99 13.22 44.54
N HIS A 38 6.49 14.26 45.23
CA HIS A 38 6.38 15.65 44.80
C HIS A 38 7.27 15.94 43.59
N LEU A 39 6.74 16.73 42.65
CA LEU A 39 7.46 17.15 41.47
C LEU A 39 8.22 18.46 41.72
N TYR A 40 9.39 18.57 41.11
CA TYR A 40 10.23 19.75 41.15
C TYR A 40 10.81 20.04 39.77
N GLU A 41 11.01 21.32 39.48
CA GLU A 41 11.60 21.80 38.23
C GLU A 41 12.87 22.59 38.50
N GLY A 42 13.85 22.39 37.62
CA GLY A 42 15.09 23.17 37.62
C GLY A 42 14.97 24.51 36.88
N PRO A 43 15.98 25.40 37.02
CA PRO A 43 16.06 26.62 36.23
C PRO A 43 16.28 26.35 34.74
N GLU A 44 15.89 27.30 33.89
CA GLU A 44 15.98 27.18 32.43
C GLU A 44 17.41 26.96 31.98
N GLY A 45 17.62 25.98 31.07
CA GLY A 45 18.91 25.77 30.42
C GLY A 45 20.07 25.40 31.37
N SER A 46 19.78 25.07 32.62
CA SER A 46 20.80 24.88 33.65
C SER A 46 20.86 23.42 34.13
N GLN A 47 22.04 22.82 34.05
CA GLN A 47 22.31 21.47 34.58
C GLN A 47 22.44 21.47 36.12
N PHE A 48 22.65 22.63 36.73
CA PHE A 48 22.82 22.83 38.17
C PHE A 48 22.00 24.04 38.61
N GLY A 49 21.29 23.94 39.74
CA GLY A 49 20.49 25.04 40.27
C GLY A 49 19.51 24.61 41.36
N GLU A 50 18.75 25.57 41.87
CA GLU A 50 17.74 25.33 42.91
C GLU A 50 16.47 24.70 42.31
N LEU A 51 15.93 23.67 42.98
CA LEU A 51 14.75 22.94 42.55
C LEU A 51 13.48 23.57 43.11
N THR A 52 12.58 24.01 42.25
CA THR A 52 11.31 24.65 42.65
C THR A 52 10.19 23.61 42.63
N ARG A 53 9.41 23.49 43.71
CA ARG A 53 8.30 22.53 43.80
C ARG A 53 7.16 22.92 42.86
N VAL A 54 6.75 22.01 41.98
CA VAL A 54 5.67 22.23 41.02
C VAL A 54 4.51 21.28 41.32
N GLY A 55 3.29 21.82 41.37
CA GLY A 55 2.12 21.13 41.92
C GLY A 55 1.41 20.14 40.98
N SER A 56 1.82 20.03 39.71
CA SER A 56 1.08 19.25 38.71
C SER A 56 1.97 18.86 37.52
N ALA A 57 2.05 17.57 37.21
CA ALA A 57 2.57 17.06 35.93
C ALA A 57 1.41 16.91 34.92
N PRO A 58 1.60 17.18 33.62
CA PRO A 58 0.63 16.79 32.60
C PRO A 58 0.59 15.25 32.49
N ILE A 59 -0.63 14.70 32.45
CA ILE A 59 -0.89 13.28 32.23
C ILE A 59 -0.51 12.96 30.78
N THR A 60 0.52 12.15 30.58
CA THR A 60 0.78 11.52 29.29
C THR A 60 -0.31 10.45 29.07
N THR A 61 -1.20 10.67 28.11
CA THR A 61 -2.09 9.63 27.61
C THR A 61 -1.23 8.58 26.90
N SER A 62 -0.87 7.50 27.60
CA SER A 62 -0.33 6.30 26.98
C SER A 62 -1.47 5.59 26.27
N ASN A 63 -1.62 5.90 24.98
CA ASN A 63 -2.26 5.01 24.01
C ASN A 63 -1.30 3.84 23.79
N GLU A 64 -1.41 2.82 24.62
CA GLU A 64 -0.62 1.59 24.53
C GLU A 64 -1.63 0.51 25.00
N ASP A 65 -2.28 -0.26 24.12
CA ASP A 65 -1.69 -1.22 23.19
C ASP A 65 -0.47 -1.86 23.83
N ASP A 66 -0.67 -2.64 24.89
CA ASP A 66 0.12 -3.86 25.13
C ASP A 66 -0.52 -4.72 26.22
N ASP A 67 -0.74 -5.98 25.82
CA ASP A 67 -1.16 -7.11 26.63
C ASP A 67 -0.13 -7.44 27.72
N ASP A 68 -0.59 -7.79 28.93
CA ASP A 68 -0.33 -9.11 29.52
C ASP A 68 -0.75 -9.14 30.98
N LEU A 69 -1.79 -9.96 31.24
CA LEU A 69 -2.56 -9.83 32.45
C LEU A 69 -3.08 -11.31 32.93
N GLU A 70 -2.63 -11.89 34.08
CA GLU A 70 -2.72 -13.19 34.87
C GLU A 70 -2.71 -13.11 36.47
N ALA A 71 -3.86 -13.31 37.12
CA ALA A 71 -4.14 -12.98 38.52
C ALA A 71 -3.36 -13.64 39.70
N LEU A 72 -3.38 -12.94 40.84
CA LEU A 72 -2.93 -13.26 42.22
C LEU A 72 -3.72 -14.39 42.95
N PRO A 73 -3.12 -15.05 43.97
CA PRO A 73 -3.80 -15.50 45.18
C PRO A 73 -3.41 -14.67 46.43
N VAL A 74 -4.31 -14.60 47.41
CA VAL A 74 -4.30 -13.65 48.56
C VAL A 74 -4.15 -14.38 49.92
N ARG A 75 -3.37 -13.77 50.85
CA ARG A 75 -3.20 -13.96 52.34
C ARG A 75 -1.85 -14.58 52.77
N ALA A 76 -1.24 -14.29 53.93
CA ALA A 76 -1.77 -13.79 55.21
C ALA A 76 -0.91 -12.71 55.92
N ASP A 77 0.13 -12.18 55.28
CA ASP A 77 1.05 -11.21 55.89
C ASP A 77 0.87 -9.83 55.24
N GLY A 78 0.52 -8.82 56.05
CA GLY A 78 -0.02 -7.52 55.64
C GLY A 78 0.92 -6.53 54.95
N TYR A 79 1.66 -6.95 53.92
CA TYR A 79 2.30 -6.02 52.98
C TYR A 79 1.44 -5.88 51.72
N GLN A 80 1.04 -4.64 51.41
CA GLN A 80 0.41 -4.31 50.14
C GLN A 80 1.50 -4.16 49.08
N PRO A 81 1.49 -4.94 47.98
CA PRO A 81 2.42 -4.71 46.89
C PRO A 81 2.15 -3.31 46.31
N LEU A 82 3.22 -2.52 46.11
CA LEU A 82 3.22 -1.46 45.09
C LEU A 82 2.66 -2.07 43.81
N ALA A 83 1.79 -1.35 43.08
CA ALA A 83 1.10 -1.82 41.89
C ALA A 83 2.07 -2.50 40.90
N THR A 84 2.30 -3.79 41.09
CA THR A 84 2.78 -4.69 40.05
C THR A 84 1.64 -4.73 39.07
N ASP A 85 1.97 -4.52 37.79
CA ASP A 85 1.06 -4.62 36.67
C ASP A 85 -0.01 -5.63 37.03
N GLY A 86 -1.24 -5.13 37.14
CA GLY A 86 -2.37 -6.03 37.31
C GLY A 86 -2.17 -7.07 36.24
N ILE A 87 -2.50 -8.31 36.54
CA ILE A 87 -2.46 -9.31 35.50
C ILE A 87 -3.97 -9.79 35.37
N THR A 88 -4.77 -9.11 34.53
CA THR A 88 -6.16 -9.37 34.01
C THR A 88 -6.17 -10.45 32.92
N ARG A 89 -6.69 -11.63 33.22
CA ARG A 89 -6.95 -12.61 32.16
C ARG A 89 -7.79 -11.99 31.05
N HIS A 90 -7.13 -11.55 29.98
CA HIS A 90 -7.72 -11.20 28.72
C HIS A 90 -8.23 -12.52 28.21
N ARG A 91 -9.49 -12.81 28.54
CA ARG A 91 -10.27 -13.80 27.82
C ARG A 91 -10.40 -13.21 26.42
N TYR A 92 -9.37 -13.46 25.62
CA TYR A 92 -9.38 -13.31 24.19
C TYR A 92 -10.59 -14.13 23.73
N ASN A 93 -11.73 -13.47 23.60
CA ASN A 93 -12.75 -13.91 22.68
C ASN A 93 -12.04 -13.84 21.33
N ILE A 94 -11.46 -14.98 20.93
CA ILE A 94 -11.02 -15.24 19.56
C ILE A 94 -12.31 -15.36 18.74
N GLU A 95 -13.10 -14.29 18.72
CA GLU A 95 -14.15 -14.12 17.76
C GLU A 95 -13.46 -13.85 16.44
N SER A 96 -13.47 -14.89 15.61
CA SER A 96 -13.09 -14.92 14.19
C SER A 96 -11.58 -14.87 13.88
N PRO A 97 -10.90 -16.02 13.98
CA PRO A 97 -9.61 -16.29 13.29
C PRO A 97 -9.65 -15.92 11.80
N TYR A 98 -10.86 -15.95 11.22
CA TYR A 98 -11.15 -15.55 9.86
C TYR A 98 -10.87 -14.08 9.55
N ARG A 99 -10.85 -13.16 10.53
CA ARG A 99 -10.53 -11.74 10.28
C ARG A 99 -9.07 -11.53 9.91
N ILE A 100 -8.17 -12.30 10.50
CA ILE A 100 -6.73 -12.26 10.22
C ILE A 100 -6.44 -13.00 8.90
N LEU A 101 -7.20 -14.04 8.58
CA LEU A 101 -7.05 -14.82 7.35
C LEU A 101 -7.74 -14.18 6.12
N PHE A 102 -8.72 -13.30 6.33
CA PHE A 102 -9.47 -12.60 5.28
C PHE A 102 -8.60 -11.91 4.22
N PRO A 103 -7.57 -11.11 4.56
CA PRO A 103 -6.71 -10.48 3.55
C PRO A 103 -5.94 -11.50 2.70
N PHE A 104 -5.57 -12.66 3.26
CA PHE A 104 -4.90 -13.72 2.52
C PHE A 104 -5.86 -14.43 1.54
N PHE A 105 -7.08 -14.74 1.97
CA PHE A 105 -8.09 -15.33 1.09
C PHE A 105 -8.52 -14.38 -0.03
N LEU A 106 -8.61 -13.09 0.24
CA LEU A 106 -8.89 -12.07 -0.77
C LEU A 106 -7.74 -12.01 -1.80
N GLY A 107 -6.49 -11.99 -1.35
CA GLY A 107 -5.32 -12.03 -2.22
C GLY A 107 -5.28 -13.28 -3.10
N ILE A 108 -5.50 -14.46 -2.52
CA ILE A 108 -5.58 -15.74 -3.25
C ILE A 108 -6.72 -15.71 -4.27
N GLY A 109 -7.90 -15.20 -3.90
CA GLY A 109 -9.04 -15.07 -4.81
C GLY A 109 -8.75 -14.16 -6.00
N VAL A 110 -8.11 -13.01 -5.79
CA VAL A 110 -7.70 -12.10 -6.87
C VAL A 110 -6.67 -12.76 -7.78
N ILE A 111 -5.67 -13.44 -7.23
CA ILE A 111 -4.66 -14.16 -8.01
C ILE A 111 -5.31 -15.27 -8.83
N LEU A 112 -6.22 -16.05 -8.25
CA LEU A 112 -6.97 -17.09 -8.97
C LEU A 112 -7.84 -16.52 -10.08
N LEU A 113 -8.50 -15.37 -9.86
CA LEU A 113 -9.27 -14.68 -10.90
C LEU A 113 -8.38 -14.13 -12.01
N LEU A 114 -7.19 -13.62 -11.69
CA LEU A 114 -6.22 -13.17 -12.69
C LEU A 114 -5.68 -14.35 -13.50
N VAL A 115 -5.33 -15.46 -12.85
CA VAL A 115 -4.90 -16.69 -13.54
C VAL A 115 -6.03 -17.26 -14.38
N TRP A 116 -7.26 -17.28 -13.87
CA TRP A 116 -8.44 -17.71 -14.64
C TRP A 116 -8.67 -16.81 -15.86
N ARG A 117 -8.59 -15.49 -15.69
CA ARG A 117 -8.68 -14.53 -16.79
C ARG A 117 -7.55 -14.73 -17.80
N LEU A 118 -6.33 -15.00 -17.35
CA LEU A 118 -5.14 -15.06 -18.21
C LEU A 118 -5.04 -16.42 -18.93
N VAL A 119 -5.50 -17.51 -18.31
CA VAL A 119 -5.43 -18.88 -18.85
C VAL A 119 -6.73 -19.31 -19.53
N LEU A 120 -7.91 -18.91 -19.03
CA LEU A 120 -9.22 -19.28 -19.62
C LEU A 120 -9.85 -18.17 -20.46
N SER A 121 -9.28 -16.96 -20.52
CA SER A 121 -9.62 -15.97 -21.54
C SER A 121 -8.41 -15.62 -22.41
N PRO A 122 -7.91 -16.55 -23.26
CA PRO A 122 -7.31 -16.08 -24.49
C PRO A 122 -8.41 -15.24 -25.17
N GLY A 123 -8.10 -14.01 -25.55
CA GLY A 123 -9.02 -13.17 -26.31
C GLY A 123 -9.39 -13.87 -27.61
N LEU A 124 -10.43 -14.71 -27.57
CA LEU A 124 -11.08 -15.37 -28.69
C LEU A 124 -12.03 -14.36 -29.35
N SER A 125 -11.51 -13.19 -29.69
CA SER A 125 -11.99 -12.56 -30.89
C SER A 125 -10.96 -12.95 -31.95
N PRO A 126 -11.27 -13.91 -32.85
CA PRO A 126 -10.46 -14.04 -34.05
C PRO A 126 -10.33 -12.63 -34.64
N PRO A 127 -9.14 -12.20 -35.08
CA PRO A 127 -9.00 -10.90 -35.71
C PRO A 127 -10.09 -10.81 -36.77
N LYS A 128 -10.97 -9.81 -36.65
CA LYS A 128 -12.03 -9.58 -37.62
C LYS A 128 -11.38 -9.66 -39.00
N PRO A 129 -11.80 -10.58 -39.88
CA PRO A 129 -11.15 -10.71 -41.17
C PRO A 129 -11.28 -9.36 -41.87
N LEU A 130 -10.15 -8.85 -42.35
CA LEU A 130 -10.06 -7.54 -43.01
C LEU A 130 -10.96 -7.47 -44.24
N CYS A 131 -11.28 -8.63 -44.81
CA CYS A 131 -12.13 -8.79 -45.97
C CYS A 131 -13.16 -9.93 -45.75
N PRO A 132 -14.31 -9.91 -46.45
CA PRO A 132 -15.28 -11.00 -46.43
C PRO A 132 -14.67 -12.36 -46.83
N GLU A 133 -15.33 -13.46 -46.48
CA GLU A 133 -14.92 -14.78 -46.99
C GLU A 133 -14.90 -14.78 -48.52
N ASP A 134 -13.96 -15.51 -49.12
CA ASP A 134 -13.68 -15.60 -50.57
C ASP A 134 -13.06 -14.35 -51.23
N THR A 135 -12.54 -13.41 -50.44
CA THR A 135 -11.81 -12.23 -50.97
C THR A 135 -10.38 -12.14 -50.44
N GLN A 136 -9.47 -11.67 -51.30
CA GLN A 136 -8.06 -11.49 -50.98
C GLN A 136 -7.80 -10.06 -50.51
N SER A 137 -7.05 -9.91 -49.41
CA SER A 137 -6.56 -8.61 -48.97
C SER A 137 -5.31 -8.19 -49.75
N TYR A 138 -5.30 -6.96 -50.27
CA TYR A 138 -4.15 -6.32 -50.89
C TYR A 138 -3.72 -5.11 -50.07
N LEU A 139 -2.43 -4.99 -49.80
CA LEU A 139 -1.84 -3.89 -49.03
C LEU A 139 -1.35 -2.82 -50.00
N VAL A 140 -1.97 -1.65 -49.93
CA VAL A 140 -1.72 -0.52 -50.84
C VAL A 140 -0.29 -0.02 -50.71
N GLN A 141 0.42 0.02 -51.83
CA GLN A 141 1.77 0.54 -51.91
C GLN A 141 1.77 2.05 -52.24
N PRO A 142 2.85 2.77 -51.91
CA PRO A 142 3.00 4.18 -52.31
C PRO A 142 2.96 4.33 -53.84
N GLY A 143 1.98 5.08 -54.35
CA GLY A 143 1.77 5.31 -55.78
C GLY A 143 0.59 4.55 -56.38
N ASP A 144 0.02 3.59 -55.65
CA ASP A 144 -1.14 2.84 -56.11
C ASP A 144 -2.42 3.70 -56.12
N ASN A 145 -3.30 3.41 -57.07
CA ASN A 145 -4.65 3.95 -57.11
C ASN A 145 -5.67 2.80 -57.21
N CYS A 146 -6.90 3.04 -56.71
CA CYS A 146 -7.95 2.00 -56.70
C CYS A 146 -8.23 1.42 -58.09
N TRP A 147 -8.18 2.26 -59.14
CA TRP A 147 -8.52 1.85 -60.49
C TRP A 147 -7.47 0.89 -61.07
N GLU A 148 -6.18 1.19 -60.87
CA GLU A 148 -5.04 0.41 -61.31
C GLU A 148 -4.91 -0.89 -60.51
N ILE A 149 -5.18 -0.87 -59.20
CA ILE A 149 -5.27 -2.10 -58.39
C ILE A 149 -6.40 -2.98 -58.93
N ALA A 150 -7.62 -2.44 -59.12
CA ALA A 150 -8.73 -3.21 -59.65
C ALA A 150 -8.43 -3.78 -61.05
N HIS A 151 -7.87 -2.95 -61.94
CA HIS A 151 -7.58 -3.31 -63.31
C HIS A 151 -6.47 -4.37 -63.43
N SER A 152 -5.38 -4.21 -62.68
CA SER A 152 -4.25 -5.16 -62.67
C SER A 152 -4.64 -6.53 -62.12
N HIS A 153 -5.61 -6.57 -61.20
CA HIS A 153 -6.15 -7.80 -60.62
C HIS A 153 -7.41 -8.33 -61.32
N GLY A 154 -7.80 -7.75 -62.46
CA GLY A 154 -8.95 -8.23 -63.25
C GLY A 154 -10.31 -8.05 -62.56
N CYS A 155 -10.41 -7.16 -61.57
CA CYS A 155 -11.65 -6.87 -60.86
C CYS A 155 -12.44 -5.75 -61.56
N PRO A 156 -13.69 -5.98 -62.00
CA PRO A 156 -14.50 -4.92 -62.60
C PRO A 156 -14.81 -3.84 -61.55
N TRP A 157 -14.74 -2.57 -61.95
CA TRP A 157 -14.96 -1.42 -61.08
C TRP A 157 -16.21 -1.49 -60.16
N PRO A 158 -17.41 -1.86 -60.66
CA PRO A 158 -18.60 -1.93 -59.79
C PRO A 158 -18.49 -3.01 -58.69
N GLU A 159 -17.72 -4.07 -58.94
CA GLU A 159 -17.48 -5.11 -57.94
C GLU A 159 -16.44 -4.66 -56.91
N PHE A 160 -15.37 -4.02 -57.36
CA PHE A 160 -14.37 -3.41 -56.47
C PHE A 160 -15.01 -2.42 -55.48
N GLN A 161 -15.89 -1.55 -55.97
CA GLN A 161 -16.58 -0.57 -55.13
C GLN A 161 -17.56 -1.23 -54.15
N LYS A 162 -18.18 -2.34 -54.53
CA LYS A 162 -19.07 -3.12 -53.65
C LYS A 162 -18.29 -3.78 -52.52
N LEU A 163 -17.11 -4.34 -52.81
CA LEU A 163 -16.22 -4.96 -51.82
C LEU A 163 -15.59 -3.92 -50.87
N ASN A 164 -15.28 -2.73 -51.38
CA ASN A 164 -14.55 -1.69 -50.67
C ASN A 164 -15.41 -0.45 -50.39
N SER A 165 -16.68 -0.63 -50.03
CA SER A 165 -17.61 0.48 -49.75
C SER A 165 -17.17 1.39 -48.59
N ASN A 166 -16.28 0.89 -47.73
CA ASN A 166 -15.71 1.63 -46.60
C ASN A 166 -14.45 2.43 -46.95
N ILE A 167 -13.94 2.34 -48.19
CA ILE A 167 -12.69 2.96 -48.61
C ILE A 167 -12.98 4.12 -49.57
N ASN A 168 -12.37 5.27 -49.29
CA ASN A 168 -12.43 6.42 -50.18
C ASN A 168 -11.21 6.43 -51.11
N CYS A 169 -11.44 6.18 -52.40
CA CYS A 169 -10.38 6.13 -53.41
C CYS A 169 -9.69 7.46 -53.68
N ASP A 170 -10.33 8.61 -53.38
CA ASP A 170 -9.69 9.93 -53.52
C ASP A 170 -8.67 10.20 -52.41
N ARG A 171 -8.72 9.44 -51.32
CA ARG A 171 -7.87 9.60 -50.13
C ARG A 171 -7.22 8.28 -49.73
N LEU A 172 -6.81 7.49 -50.72
CA LEU A 172 -6.15 6.23 -50.47
C LEU A 172 -4.76 6.48 -49.86
N THR A 173 -4.49 5.91 -48.69
CA THR A 173 -3.19 6.03 -48.01
C THR A 173 -2.39 4.74 -48.15
N PRO A 174 -1.06 4.81 -48.36
CA PRO A 174 -0.20 3.63 -48.33
C PRO A 174 -0.33 2.88 -46.99
N GLY A 175 -0.35 1.55 -47.05
CA GLY A 175 -0.61 0.69 -45.89
C GLY A 175 -2.08 0.42 -45.59
N ALA A 176 -3.02 1.03 -46.33
CA ALA A 176 -4.42 0.63 -46.31
C ALA A 176 -4.58 -0.78 -46.90
N VAL A 177 -5.62 -1.49 -46.46
CA VAL A 177 -5.97 -2.82 -46.99
C VAL A 177 -7.23 -2.69 -47.82
N VAL A 178 -7.17 -3.16 -49.07
CA VAL A 178 -8.32 -3.28 -49.98
C VAL A 178 -8.63 -4.75 -50.22
N CYS A 179 -9.89 -5.05 -50.51
CA CYS A 179 -10.39 -6.39 -50.76
C CYS A 179 -10.60 -6.61 -52.26
N LEU A 180 -10.08 -7.73 -52.76
CA LEU A 180 -10.16 -8.15 -54.16
C LEU A 180 -10.90 -9.50 -54.25
N PRO A 181 -11.61 -9.78 -55.36
CA PRO A 181 -12.21 -11.10 -55.56
C PRO A 181 -11.13 -12.18 -55.58
N GLY A 182 -11.36 -13.30 -54.90
CA GLY A 182 -10.45 -14.44 -54.93
C GLY A 182 -10.32 -15.01 -56.35
N ALA A 183 -9.14 -15.52 -56.69
CA ALA A 183 -8.84 -16.09 -58.02
C ALA A 183 -9.83 -17.19 -58.47
N ASP A 184 -10.53 -17.81 -57.52
CA ASP A 184 -11.49 -18.89 -57.73
C ASP A 184 -12.82 -18.42 -58.35
N SER A 185 -13.06 -17.10 -58.42
CA SER A 185 -14.27 -16.49 -58.99
C SER A 185 -14.18 -16.18 -60.49
N SER A 186 -13.06 -16.50 -61.14
CA SER A 186 -12.88 -16.37 -62.59
C SER A 186 -13.14 -17.70 -63.32
N ILE A 187 -14.42 -18.07 -63.44
CA ILE A 187 -14.90 -19.12 -64.36
C ILE A 187 -15.99 -18.55 -65.26
#